data_AF-A0A4Y8Q8E1-F1
#
_entry.id   AF-A0A4Y8Q8E1-F1
#
_cell.length_a   1.000
_cell.length_b   1.000
_cell.length_c   1.000
_cell.angle_alpha   90.00
_cell.angle_beta   90.00
_cell.angle_gamma   90.00
#
_symmetry.space_group_name_H-M   'P 1'
#
loop_
_entity.id
_entity.type
_entity.pdbx_description
1 polymer ?
#
loop_
_entity_poly.entity_id
_entity_poly.type
_entity_poly.pdbx_seq_one_letter_code
_entity_poly.pdbx_strand_id
1 'polypeptide(L)'
;MGGKGKMLDPKQLDSIYFESRRFEQQAANSMQTIYQELTKLNDPAFQSRLSGEMGDTTKTAIANFGLAIDVLKDTLHHMSKFIDTKLAGAAQQAKEKLNKERTDGANPLFTADKRLRK
;
A
#
# COMPACT_ATOMS: atom_id res chain seq x y z
N MET A 1 -26.70 16.39 0.62
CA MET A 1 -25.56 17.06 -0.03
C MET A 1 -24.45 16.03 -0.25
N GLY A 2 -24.34 15.51 -1.47
CA GLY A 2 -23.39 14.45 -1.81
C GLY A 2 -21.98 15.00 -1.95
N GLY A 3 -21.08 14.57 -1.06
CA GLY A 3 -19.67 14.92 -1.12
C GLY A 3 -19.05 14.38 -2.41
N LYS A 4 -18.83 15.26 -3.39
CA LYS A 4 -17.90 15.00 -4.48
C LYS A 4 -16.50 15.00 -3.89
N GLY A 5 -16.12 13.90 -3.24
CA GLY A 5 -14.73 13.65 -2.86
C GLY A 5 -13.90 13.87 -4.12
N LYS A 6 -12.91 14.76 -4.05
CA LYS A 6 -11.97 15.02 -5.14
C LYS A 6 -11.33 13.67 -5.47
N MET A 7 -11.80 13.04 -6.55
CA MET A 7 -11.15 11.84 -7.06
C MET A 7 -9.78 12.26 -7.56
N LEU A 8 -8.79 11.46 -7.18
CA LEU A 8 -7.44 11.60 -7.69
C LEU A 8 -7.46 11.38 -9.21
N ASP A 9 -6.74 12.23 -9.93
CA ASP A 9 -6.48 12.03 -11.36
C ASP A 9 -5.73 10.70 -11.55
N PRO A 10 -6.01 9.92 -12.61
CA PRO A 10 -5.21 8.75 -13.01
C PRO A 10 -3.69 8.91 -12.82
N LYS A 11 -3.10 10.06 -13.18
CA LYS A 11 -1.66 10.31 -12.98
C LYS A 11 -1.24 10.34 -11.51
N GLN A 12 -2.11 10.85 -10.63
CA GLN A 12 -1.88 10.87 -9.19
C GLN A 12 -2.00 9.46 -8.60
N LEU A 13 -2.93 8.65 -9.10
CA LEU A 13 -3.06 7.24 -8.70
C LEU A 13 -1.82 6.43 -9.10
N ASP A 14 -1.31 6.63 -10.31
CA ASP A 14 -0.08 5.99 -10.77
C ASP A 14 1.11 6.39 -9.89
N SER A 15 1.26 7.68 -9.58
CA SER A 15 2.34 8.17 -8.70
C SER A 15 2.28 7.53 -7.31
N ILE A 16 1.09 7.48 -6.70
CA ILE A 16 0.89 6.86 -5.38
C ILE A 16 1.19 5.36 -5.42
N TYR A 17 0.80 4.68 -6.51
CA TYR A 17 1.12 3.27 -6.71
C TYR A 17 2.63 3.02 -6.77
N PHE A 18 3.37 3.80 -7.57
CA PHE A 18 4.83 3.68 -7.66
C PHE A 18 5.52 3.98 -6.34
N GLU A 19 5.08 5.01 -5.62
CA GLU A 19 5.62 5.37 -4.32
C GLU A 19 5.35 4.28 -3.28
N SER A 20 4.16 3.68 -3.28
CA SER A 20 3.81 2.54 -2.42
C SER A 20 4.71 1.34 -2.67
N ARG A 21 4.97 0.99 -3.94
CA ARG A 21 5.88 -0.12 -4.29
C ARG A 21 7.33 0.15 -3.88
N ARG A 22 7.79 1.38 -4.06
CA ARG A 22 9.13 1.79 -3.61
C ARG A 22 9.25 1.69 -2.09
N PHE A 23 8.25 2.16 -1.36
CA PHE A 23 8.20 2.06 0.11
C PHE A 23 8.20 0.60 0.56
N GLU A 24 7.39 -0.26 -0.05
CA GLU A 24 7.33 -1.69 0.25
C GLU A 24 8.70 -2.38 0.09
N GLN A 25 9.40 -2.09 -1.00
CA GLN A 25 10.74 -2.62 -1.24
C GLN A 25 11.76 -2.12 -0.22
N GLN A 26 11.73 -0.83 0.11
CA GLN A 26 12.61 -0.24 1.14
C GLN A 26 12.33 -0.82 2.52
N ALA A 27 11.05 -0.98 2.88
CA ALA A 27 10.64 -1.58 4.13
C ALA A 27 11.08 -3.05 4.22
N ALA A 28 10.93 -3.83 3.14
CA ALA A 28 11.39 -5.22 3.09
C ALA A 28 12.91 -5.33 3.32
N ASN A 29 13.70 -4.47 2.65
CA ASN A 29 15.15 -4.45 2.82
C ASN A 29 15.56 -4.08 4.25
N SER A 30 14.92 -3.06 4.84
CA SER A 30 15.19 -2.65 6.23
C SER A 30 14.82 -3.74 7.22
N MET A 31 13.67 -4.40 7.03
CA MET A 31 13.22 -5.52 7.85
C MET A 31 14.19 -6.69 7.76
N GLN A 32 14.70 -7.00 6.57
CA GLN A 32 15.70 -8.06 6.39
C GLN A 32 16.98 -7.76 7.18
N THR A 33 17.48 -6.54 7.12
CA THR A 33 18.65 -6.11 7.92
C THR A 33 18.40 -6.28 9.41
N ILE A 34 17.22 -5.84 9.89
CA ILE A 34 16.83 -5.98 11.29
C ILE A 34 16.77 -7.46 11.72
N TYR A 35 16.17 -8.33 10.90
CA TYR A 35 16.13 -9.77 11.17
C TYR A 35 17.53 -10.39 11.22
N GLN A 36 18.45 -9.96 10.37
CA GLN A 36 19.84 -10.44 10.39
C GLN A 36 20.52 -10.08 11.71
N GLU A 37 20.37 -8.84 12.19
CA GLU A 37 20.94 -8.41 13.47
C GLU A 37 20.28 -9.13 14.65
N LEU A 38 18.96 -9.29 14.66
CA LEU A 38 18.26 -10.09 15.66
C LEU A 38 18.73 -11.55 15.67
N THR A 39 18.99 -12.13 14.50
CA THR A 39 19.47 -13.51 14.39
C THR A 39 20.84 -13.66 15.05
N LYS A 40 21.74 -12.69 14.85
CA LYS A 40 23.04 -12.66 15.53
C LYS A 40 22.88 -12.53 17.05
N LEU A 41 21.95 -11.70 17.51
CA LEU A 41 21.66 -11.53 18.94
C LEU A 41 21.01 -12.77 19.58
N ASN A 42 20.29 -13.57 18.78
CA ASN A 42 19.72 -14.84 19.22
C ASN A 42 20.67 -16.03 19.07
N ASP A 43 21.91 -15.83 18.62
CA ASP A 43 22.92 -16.88 18.54
C ASP A 43 23.15 -17.49 19.94
N PRO A 44 22.98 -18.81 20.12
CA PRO A 44 23.25 -19.48 21.38
C PRO A 44 24.63 -19.17 21.97
N ALA A 45 25.66 -18.99 21.12
CA ALA A 45 27.02 -18.65 21.54
C ALA A 45 27.16 -17.21 22.05
N PHE A 46 26.31 -16.30 21.59
CA PHE A 46 26.19 -14.94 22.13
C PHE A 46 25.38 -14.94 23.43
N GLN A 47 24.23 -15.64 23.41
CA GLN A 47 23.32 -15.79 24.54
C GLN A 47 23.96 -16.45 25.77
N SER A 48 24.86 -17.42 25.56
CA SER A 48 25.59 -18.09 26.64
C SER A 48 26.61 -17.18 27.34
N ARG A 49 27.02 -16.08 26.70
CA ARG A 49 27.92 -15.06 27.29
C ARG A 49 27.16 -14.03 28.13
N LEU A 50 25.84 -13.96 27.97
CA LEU A 50 24.97 -13.12 28.77
C LEU A 50 24.59 -13.87 30.05
N SER A 51 25.23 -13.53 31.16
CA SER A 51 24.99 -14.11 32.48
C SER A 51 24.65 -13.05 33.53
N GLY A 52 23.92 -13.46 34.56
CA GLY A 52 23.47 -12.57 35.63
C GLY A 52 22.28 -11.70 35.25
N GLU A 53 21.85 -10.84 36.17
CA GLU A 53 20.64 -10.01 36.05
C GLU A 53 20.62 -9.12 34.79
N MET A 54 21.77 -8.53 34.47
CA MET A 54 21.93 -7.71 33.25
C MET A 54 21.84 -8.56 31.98
N GLY A 55 22.34 -9.80 32.03
CA GLY A 55 22.19 -10.77 30.95
C GLY A 55 20.71 -11.10 30.72
N ASP A 56 19.98 -11.49 31.77
CA ASP A 56 18.57 -11.88 31.68
C ASP A 56 17.68 -10.72 31.18
N THR A 57 17.96 -9.49 31.62
CA THR A 57 17.31 -8.28 31.10
C THR A 57 17.57 -8.10 29.61
N THR A 58 18.81 -8.32 29.17
CA THR A 58 19.20 -8.23 27.76
C THR A 58 18.48 -9.28 26.90
N LYS A 59 18.39 -10.52 27.38
CA LYS A 59 17.66 -11.60 26.69
C LYS A 59 16.19 -11.27 26.51
N THR A 60 15.58 -10.75 27.58
CA THR A 60 14.18 -10.29 27.57
C THR A 60 13.97 -9.17 26.58
N ALA A 61 14.88 -8.19 26.53
CA ALA A 61 14.82 -7.10 25.55
C ALA A 61 14.93 -7.62 24.11
N ILE A 62 15.84 -8.54 23.83
CA ILE A 62 15.98 -9.17 22.49
C ILE A 62 14.69 -9.90 22.10
N ALA A 63 14.09 -10.66 23.01
CA ALA A 63 12.81 -11.33 22.76
C ALA A 63 11.67 -10.33 22.47
N ASN A 64 11.59 -9.25 23.25
CA ASN A 64 10.61 -8.19 23.04
C ASN A 64 10.79 -7.47 21.70
N PHE A 65 12.04 -7.24 21.27
CA PHE A 65 12.31 -6.70 19.94
C PHE A 65 11.83 -7.64 18.84
N GLY A 66 12.05 -8.94 18.98
CA GLY A 66 11.52 -9.94 18.04
C GLY A 66 10.01 -9.82 17.87
N LEU A 67 9.26 -9.78 18.97
CA LEU A 67 7.81 -9.62 18.94
C LEU A 67 7.38 -8.29 18.30
N ALA A 68 8.04 -7.17 18.65
CA ALA A 68 7.72 -5.87 18.08
C ALA A 68 7.95 -5.82 16.56
N ILE A 69 8.98 -6.51 16.07
CA ILE A 69 9.32 -6.59 14.66
C ILE A 69 8.30 -7.44 13.89
N ASP A 70 7.83 -8.54 14.48
CA ASP A 70 6.74 -9.33 13.87
C ASP A 70 5.45 -8.51 13.77
N VAL A 71 5.09 -7.75 14.80
CA VAL A 71 3.94 -6.84 14.76
C VAL A 71 4.10 -5.75 13.70
N LEU A 72 5.31 -5.18 13.58
CA LEU A 72 5.61 -4.18 12.55
C LEU A 72 5.47 -4.77 11.15
N LYS A 73 5.96 -5.99 10.92
CA LYS A 73 5.85 -6.71 9.65
C LYS A 73 4.38 -6.91 9.26
N ASP A 74 3.56 -7.38 10.19
CA ASP A 74 2.13 -7.58 9.95
C ASP A 74 1.42 -6.27 9.68
N THR A 75 1.77 -5.19 10.39
CA THR A 75 1.21 -3.86 10.17
C THR A 75 1.53 -3.34 8.77
N LEU A 76 2.79 -3.45 8.35
CA LEU A 76 3.24 -3.04 7.01
C LEU A 76 2.53 -3.85 5.91
N HIS A 77 2.36 -5.15 6.11
CA HIS A 77 1.63 -6.02 5.19
C HIS A 77 0.15 -5.64 5.06
N HIS A 78 -0.51 -5.36 6.19
CA HIS A 78 -1.91 -4.90 6.18
C HIS A 78 -2.05 -3.53 5.51
N MET A 79 -1.11 -2.61 5.74
CA MET A 79 -1.09 -1.30 5.08
C MET A 79 -0.90 -1.44 3.56
N SER A 80 0.04 -2.28 3.11
CA SER A 80 0.26 -2.56 1.69
C SER A 80 -1.03 -3.07 1.02
N LYS A 81 -1.68 -4.07 1.62
CA LYS A 81 -2.97 -4.59 1.15
C LYS A 81 -4.09 -3.54 1.14
N PHE A 82 -4.15 -2.70 2.17
CA PHE A 82 -5.14 -1.63 2.25
C PHE A 82 -4.95 -0.61 1.11
N ILE A 83 -3.71 -0.19 0.86
CA ILE A 83 -3.37 0.74 -0.22
C ILE A 83 -3.73 0.11 -1.58
N ASP A 84 -3.32 -1.13 -1.84
CA ASP A 84 -3.64 -1.85 -3.08
C ASP A 84 -5.16 -1.94 -3.31
N THR A 85 -5.93 -2.22 -2.25
CA THR A 85 -7.40 -2.26 -2.32
C THR A 85 -8.01 -0.90 -2.63
N LYS A 86 -7.52 0.17 -2.00
CA LYS A 86 -8.02 1.54 -2.23
C LYS A 86 -7.65 2.04 -3.62
N LEU A 87 -6.45 1.74 -4.11
CA LEU A 87 -6.02 2.10 -5.46
C LEU A 87 -6.83 1.34 -6.52
N ALA A 88 -7.10 0.04 -6.32
CA ALA A 88 -7.97 -0.73 -7.22
C ALA A 88 -9.39 -0.14 -7.29
N GLY A 89 -9.96 0.23 -6.14
CA GLY A 89 -11.27 0.89 -6.08
C GLY A 89 -11.28 2.26 -6.78
N ALA A 90 -10.26 3.08 -6.57
CA ALA A 90 -10.13 4.37 -7.23
C ALA A 90 -9.96 4.23 -8.75
N ALA A 91 -9.18 3.26 -9.22
CA ALA A 91 -8.99 2.98 -10.64
C ALA A 91 -10.29 2.50 -11.32
N GLN A 92 -11.09 1.65 -10.65
CA GLN A 92 -12.38 1.23 -11.17
C GLN A 92 -13.35 2.40 -11.31
N GLN A 93 -13.45 3.25 -10.28
CA GLN A 93 -14.33 4.41 -10.31
C GLN A 93 -13.90 5.45 -11.35
N ALA A 94 -12.60 5.61 -11.59
CA ALA A 94 -12.08 6.47 -12.66
C ALA A 94 -12.49 5.96 -14.05
N LYS A 95 -12.42 4.63 -14.29
CA LYS A 95 -12.90 4.01 -15.54
C LYS A 95 -14.40 4.19 -15.75
N GLU A 96 -15.20 4.04 -14.69
CA GLU A 96 -16.66 4.24 -14.77
C GLU A 96 -17.03 5.68 -15.13
N LYS A 97 -16.29 6.68 -14.62
CA LYS A 97 -16.48 8.09 -14.99
C LYS A 97 -16.12 8.37 -16.44
N LEU A 98 -14.95 7.89 -16.89
CA LEU A 98 -14.51 8.00 -18.29
C LEU A 98 -15.52 7.37 -19.26
N ASN A 99 -16.11 6.23 -18.88
CA ASN A 99 -17.13 5.58 -19.70
C ASN A 99 -18.46 6.36 -19.72
N LYS A 100 -18.89 6.94 -18.59
CA LYS A 100 -20.08 7.82 -18.53
C LYS A 100 -19.92 9.09 -19.37
N GLU A 101 -18.77 9.75 -19.29
CA GLU A 101 -18.49 10.94 -20.11
C GLU A 101 -18.47 10.62 -21.62
N ARG A 102 -18.03 9.41 -21.99
CA ARG A 102 -18.07 8.93 -23.39
C ARG A 102 -19.48 8.60 -23.88
N THR A 103 -20.35 8.05 -23.03
CA THR A 103 -21.73 7.74 -23.41
C THR A 103 -22.62 8.98 -23.47
N ASP A 104 -22.36 9.99 -22.62
CA ASP A 104 -23.14 11.23 -22.60
C ASP A 104 -22.67 12.26 -23.66
N GLY A 105 -21.39 12.20 -24.07
CA GLY A 105 -20.84 13.00 -25.17
C GLY A 105 -21.19 12.47 -26.57
N ALA A 106 -21.66 11.23 -26.68
CA ALA A 106 -22.13 10.63 -27.91
C ALA A 106 -23.65 10.81 -28.06
N ASN A 107 -24.13 12.06 -28.02
CA ASN A 107 -25.50 12.35 -28.42
C ASN A 107 -25.52 12.60 -29.95
N PRO A 108 -26.03 11.66 -30.76
CA PRO A 108 -26.06 11.83 -32.20
C PRO A 108 -27.22 12.77 -32.54
N LEU A 109 -26.96 14.07 -32.65
CA LEU A 109 -27.83 15.02 -33.34
C LEU A 109 -27.76 14.80 -34.87
N PHE A 110 -27.83 13.53 -35.28
CA PHE A 110 -27.84 13.04 -36.64
C PHE A 110 -29.05 12.12 -36.84
N THR A 111 -30.25 12.62 -36.51
CA THR A 111 -31.50 12.03 -36.99
C THR A 111 -32.50 13.14 -37.27
N ALA A 112 -32.96 13.19 -38.53
CA ALA A 112 -33.89 14.14 -39.15
C ALA A 112 -33.28 15.52 -39.43
N ASP A 113 -33.01 15.91 -40.67
CA ASP A 113 -34.10 16.24 -41.59
C ASP A 113 -33.70 16.05 -43.07
N LYS A 114 -33.92 14.83 -43.59
CA LYS A 114 -34.22 14.62 -45.00
C LYS A 114 -35.73 14.74 -45.12
N ARG A 115 -36.27 15.87 -45.56
CA ARG A 115 -37.52 15.95 -46.36
C ARG A 115 -37.79 17.40 -46.82
N LEU A 116 -37.78 17.57 -48.15
CA LEU A 116 -38.62 18.50 -48.93
C LEU A 116 -38.46 20.00 -48.59
N ARG A 117 -38.03 20.85 -49.53
CA ARG A 117 -38.87 21.30 -50.66
C ARG A 117 -38.00 21.95 -51.74
N LYS A 118 -38.35 21.62 -52.99
CA LYS A 118 -38.10 22.45 -54.17
C LYS A 118 -39.01 23.66 -54.15
#